data_AF-A0A7V5VN07-F1
#
_entry.id   AF-A0A7V5VN07-F1
#
_cell.length_a   1.000
_cell.length_b   1.000
_cell.length_c   1.000
_cell.angle_alpha   90.00
_cell.angle_beta   90.00
_cell.angle_gamma   90.00
#
_symmetry.space_group_name_H-M   'P 1'
#
loop_
_entity.id
_entity.type
_entity.pdbx_description
1 polymer ?
#
loop_
_entity_poly.entity_id
_entity_poly.type
_entity_poly.pdbx_seq_one_letter_code
_entity_poly.pdbx_strand_id
1 'polypeptide(L)'
;MSVPGRRPPRRSAMAEEELISKKEVLELTGISYGQFYRWKREGLIPESWFIRKSTFTGQETFLPKQKILERIEKIKALKDTKSLEEIAQLLSPELKDRHFEREEVLGLGWLSKEVLEYYETIRRESGPFSFRELIFLAVIETLRTSELEPEELNLVILTLLSSDFAKLQAKEFAWTLAVARKELPGSFALTERKPHLSFCALFSQECLFDPQTRLVAKVELNKILEDVKLKLGAL
;
A
#
# COMPACT_ATOMS: atom_id res chain seq x y z
N MET A 1 45.86 -8.47 -35.81
CA MET A 1 44.59 -9.09 -35.36
C MET A 1 44.10 -8.29 -34.16
N SER A 2 43.19 -7.35 -34.40
CA SER A 2 42.63 -6.47 -33.37
C SER A 2 41.17 -6.85 -33.15
N VAL A 3 40.82 -7.28 -31.95
CA VAL A 3 39.44 -7.60 -31.56
C VAL A 3 38.72 -6.27 -31.26
N PRO A 4 37.63 -5.91 -31.96
CA PRO A 4 36.91 -4.67 -31.69
C PRO A 4 36.07 -4.82 -30.41
N GLY A 5 36.21 -3.82 -29.53
CA GLY A 5 35.55 -3.76 -28.23
C GLY A 5 34.03 -3.81 -28.33
N ARG A 6 33.43 -4.73 -27.57
CA ARG A 6 32.00 -4.71 -27.26
C ARG A 6 31.74 -3.51 -26.36
N ARG A 7 31.18 -2.44 -26.91
CA ARG A 7 30.48 -1.42 -26.11
C ARG A 7 29.31 -2.11 -25.41
N PRO A 8 29.13 -1.97 -24.09
CA PRO A 8 27.90 -2.41 -23.45
C PRO A 8 26.71 -1.63 -24.03
N PRO A 9 25.54 -2.27 -24.20
CA PRO A 9 24.37 -1.59 -24.75
C PRO A 9 24.01 -0.38 -23.89
N ARG A 10 23.79 0.75 -24.56
CA ARG A 10 23.24 1.97 -23.98
C ARG A 10 21.97 1.62 -23.19
N ARG A 11 21.87 2.22 -22.00
CA ARG A 11 20.67 2.28 -21.14
C ARG A 11 19.40 2.10 -21.96
N SER A 12 18.65 1.06 -21.61
CA SER A 12 17.27 0.81 -22.02
C SER A 12 16.51 2.13 -22.05
N ALA A 13 15.90 2.42 -23.19
CA ALA A 13 15.04 3.57 -23.38
C ALA A 13 14.01 3.63 -22.25
N MET A 14 14.08 4.68 -21.41
CA MET A 14 12.89 5.16 -20.71
C MET A 14 11.89 5.50 -21.81
N ALA A 15 10.77 4.78 -21.86
CA ALA A 15 9.65 5.18 -22.71
C ALA A 15 9.35 6.65 -22.39
N GLU A 16 9.51 7.54 -23.37
CA GLU A 16 9.06 8.92 -23.20
C GLU A 16 7.56 8.85 -22.87
N GLU A 17 7.19 9.14 -21.62
CA GLU A 17 5.78 9.20 -21.25
C GLU A 17 5.10 10.21 -22.16
N GLU A 18 4.16 9.74 -22.98
CA GLU A 18 3.42 10.60 -23.90
C GLU A 18 2.71 11.68 -23.08
N LEU A 19 2.97 12.94 -23.42
CA LEU A 19 2.42 14.10 -22.71
C LEU A 19 1.22 14.67 -23.46
N ILE A 20 0.26 15.20 -22.71
CA ILE A 20 -0.92 15.88 -23.21
C ILE A 20 -1.05 17.25 -22.54
N SER A 21 -1.46 18.27 -23.29
CA SER A 21 -1.70 19.59 -22.69
C SER A 21 -2.93 19.58 -21.79
N LYS A 22 -2.97 20.43 -20.77
CA LYS A 22 -4.16 20.63 -19.93
C LYS A 22 -5.40 20.93 -20.78
N LYS A 23 -5.25 21.70 -21.87
CA LYS A 23 -6.37 22.05 -22.76
C LYS A 23 -6.97 20.79 -23.40
N GLU A 24 -6.13 19.94 -23.97
CA GLU A 24 -6.57 18.68 -24.60
C GLU A 24 -7.19 17.72 -23.57
N VAL A 25 -6.68 17.68 -22.33
CA VAL A 25 -7.30 16.88 -21.25
C VAL A 25 -8.75 17.30 -21.00
N LEU A 26 -9.03 18.61 -20.92
CA LEU A 26 -10.39 19.12 -20.72
C LEU A 26 -11.29 18.78 -21.90
N GLU A 27 -10.78 18.92 -23.13
CA GLU A 27 -11.52 18.60 -24.37
C GLU A 27 -11.85 17.11 -24.48
N LEU A 28 -10.87 16.22 -24.27
CA LEU A 28 -11.06 14.77 -24.41
C LEU A 28 -11.95 14.16 -23.33
N THR A 29 -11.90 14.70 -22.10
CA THR A 29 -12.63 14.11 -20.97
C THR A 29 -14.00 14.74 -20.71
N GLY A 30 -14.25 15.90 -21.31
CA GLY A 30 -15.49 16.66 -21.16
C GLY A 30 -15.68 17.31 -19.79
N ILE A 31 -14.63 17.39 -18.97
CA ILE A 31 -14.70 18.06 -17.66
C ILE A 31 -14.42 19.56 -17.81
N SER A 32 -15.08 20.37 -16.99
CA SER A 32 -14.81 21.80 -16.92
C SER A 32 -13.47 22.11 -16.26
N TYR A 33 -12.93 23.29 -16.57
CA TYR A 33 -11.75 23.84 -15.88
C TYR A 33 -11.92 23.86 -14.35
N GLY A 34 -13.12 24.25 -13.87
CA GLY A 34 -13.42 24.31 -12.45
C GLY A 34 -13.39 22.95 -11.76
N GLN A 35 -13.87 21.90 -12.44
CA GLN A 35 -13.77 20.52 -11.93
C GLN A 35 -12.32 20.07 -11.84
N PHE A 36 -11.53 20.26 -12.90
CA PHE A 36 -10.12 19.90 -12.91
C PHE A 36 -9.33 20.64 -11.81
N TYR A 37 -9.60 21.93 -11.62
CA TYR A 37 -8.98 22.73 -10.56
C TYR A 37 -9.39 22.25 -9.16
N ARG A 38 -10.68 21.98 -8.94
CA ARG A 38 -11.17 21.42 -7.67
C ARG A 38 -10.48 20.08 -7.41
N TRP A 39 -10.45 19.17 -8.38
CA TRP A 39 -9.82 17.86 -8.22
C TRP A 39 -8.32 17.93 -7.94
N LYS A 40 -7.60 18.88 -8.55
CA LYS A 40 -6.21 19.15 -8.19
C LYS A 40 -6.08 19.53 -6.72
N ARG A 41 -6.87 20.49 -6.25
CA ARG A 41 -6.78 21.02 -4.88
C ARG A 41 -7.20 19.99 -3.83
N GLU A 42 -8.18 19.14 -4.13
CA GLU A 42 -8.61 18.04 -3.27
C GLU A 42 -7.67 16.80 -3.35
N GLY A 43 -6.52 16.89 -4.03
CA GLY A 43 -5.53 15.81 -4.08
C GLY A 43 -5.91 14.61 -4.96
N LEU A 44 -6.93 14.73 -5.81
CA LEU A 44 -7.38 13.65 -6.70
C LEU A 44 -6.43 13.42 -7.89
N ILE A 45 -5.72 14.49 -8.28
CA ILE A 45 -4.71 14.49 -9.34
C ILE A 45 -3.38 14.95 -8.73
N PRO A 46 -2.32 14.13 -8.75
CA PRO A 46 -1.04 14.45 -8.16
C PRO A 46 -0.42 15.73 -8.70
N GLU A 47 0.12 16.60 -7.84
CA GLU A 47 0.84 17.80 -8.29
C GLU A 47 2.07 17.47 -9.14
N SER A 48 2.71 16.33 -8.87
CA SER A 48 3.87 15.84 -9.63
C SER A 48 3.57 15.58 -11.11
N TRP A 49 2.29 15.40 -11.50
CA TRP A 49 1.89 15.23 -12.89
C TRP A 49 1.85 16.55 -13.67
N PHE A 50 1.95 17.70 -13.01
CA PHE A 50 1.82 19.02 -13.65
C PHE A 50 3.19 19.52 -14.13
N ILE A 51 3.54 19.17 -15.36
CA ILE A 51 4.82 19.53 -15.97
C ILE A 51 4.67 20.87 -16.69
N ARG A 52 5.27 21.93 -16.15
CA ARG A 52 5.27 23.24 -16.81
C ARG A 52 6.37 23.30 -17.87
N LYS A 53 6.02 23.62 -19.11
CA LYS A 53 6.95 23.84 -20.22
C LYS A 53 6.77 25.23 -20.81
N SER A 54 7.87 25.88 -21.18
CA SER A 54 7.84 27.12 -21.95
C SER A 54 7.50 26.81 -23.40
N THR A 55 6.44 27.42 -23.91
CA THR A 55 5.99 27.35 -25.31
C THR A 55 6.19 28.71 -25.98
N PHE A 56 6.09 28.75 -27.31
CA PHE A 56 6.25 29.98 -28.09
C PHE A 56 5.24 31.09 -27.70
N THR A 57 4.09 30.70 -27.15
CA THR A 57 2.98 31.59 -26.76
C THR A 57 2.87 31.78 -25.23
N GLY A 58 3.76 31.21 -24.41
CA GLY A 58 3.73 31.38 -22.96
C GLY A 58 4.27 30.18 -22.17
N GLN A 59 3.70 29.93 -20.98
CA GLN A 59 3.98 28.74 -20.19
C GLN A 59 2.75 27.83 -20.20
N GLU A 60 2.91 26.61 -20.69
CA GLU A 60 1.85 25.60 -20.72
C GLU A 60 2.10 24.50 -19.71
N THR A 61 1.03 23.84 -19.29
CA THR A 61 1.10 22.68 -18.40
C THR A 61 0.72 21.42 -19.16
N PHE A 62 1.63 20.46 -19.11
CA PHE A 62 1.49 19.13 -19.68
C PHE A 62 1.32 18.10 -18.57
N LEU A 63 0.59 17.03 -18.87
CA LEU A 63 0.37 15.89 -17.97
C LEU A 63 0.70 14.58 -18.69
N PRO A 64 1.07 13.50 -17.98
CA PRO A 64 1.24 12.19 -18.59
C PRO A 64 -0.11 11.66 -19.10
N LYS A 65 -0.24 11.52 -20.43
CA LYS A 65 -1.51 11.33 -21.15
C LYS A 65 -2.31 10.14 -20.66
N GLN A 66 -1.70 8.96 -20.61
CA GLN A 66 -2.39 7.75 -20.18
C GLN A 66 -2.87 7.87 -18.72
N LYS A 67 -1.97 8.30 -17.83
CA LYS A 67 -2.26 8.46 -16.40
C LYS A 67 -3.41 9.42 -16.13
N ILE A 68 -3.42 10.59 -16.79
CA ILE A 68 -4.45 11.61 -16.54
C ILE A 68 -5.81 11.21 -17.10
N LEU A 69 -5.87 10.58 -18.28
CA LEU A 69 -7.13 10.15 -18.88
C LEU A 69 -7.79 9.03 -18.07
N GLU A 70 -7.01 8.00 -17.69
CA GLU A 70 -7.50 6.94 -16.80
C GLU A 70 -7.95 7.48 -15.43
N ARG A 71 -7.22 8.47 -14.90
CA ARG A 71 -7.55 9.11 -13.63
C ARG A 71 -8.91 9.79 -13.70
N ILE A 72 -9.16 10.57 -14.74
CA ILE A 72 -10.40 11.33 -14.89
C ILE A 72 -11.60 10.38 -15.09
N GLU A 73 -11.44 9.32 -15.87
CA GLU A 73 -12.49 8.30 -16.01
C GLU A 73 -12.82 7.61 -14.69
N LYS A 74 -11.80 7.25 -13.88
CA LYS A 74 -12.01 6.70 -12.53
C LYS A 74 -12.73 7.68 -11.60
N ILE A 75 -12.37 8.97 -11.62
CA ILE A 75 -13.06 9.98 -10.81
C ILE A 75 -14.52 10.11 -11.25
N LYS A 76 -14.80 10.13 -12.56
CA LYS A 76 -16.17 10.19 -13.09
C LYS A 76 -17.00 8.99 -12.66
N ALA A 77 -16.44 7.77 -12.72
CA ALA A 77 -17.14 6.55 -12.31
C ALA A 77 -17.50 6.50 -10.82
N LEU A 78 -16.66 7.10 -9.95
CA LEU A 78 -16.85 7.05 -8.49
C LEU A 78 -17.65 8.25 -7.95
N LYS A 79 -17.63 9.39 -8.64
CA LYS A 79 -18.29 10.65 -8.26
C LYS A 79 -19.77 10.48 -7.91
N ASP A 80 -20.47 9.58 -8.58
CA ASP A 80 -21.92 9.43 -8.40
C ASP A 80 -22.27 8.62 -7.13
N THR A 81 -21.30 7.95 -6.52
CA THR A 81 -21.49 7.07 -5.35
C THR A 81 -20.67 7.48 -4.13
N LYS A 82 -19.62 8.31 -4.28
CA LYS A 82 -18.67 8.65 -3.22
C LYS A 82 -18.36 10.16 -3.19
N SER A 83 -18.01 10.67 -2.02
CA SER A 83 -17.58 12.08 -1.87
C SER A 83 -16.20 12.31 -2.50
N LEU A 84 -15.87 13.56 -2.83
CA LEU A 84 -14.55 13.89 -3.41
C LEU A 84 -13.40 13.53 -2.47
N GLU A 85 -13.62 13.63 -1.17
CA GLU A 85 -12.65 13.29 -0.12
C GLU A 85 -12.43 11.77 -0.05
N GLU A 86 -13.49 10.97 -0.14
CA GLU A 86 -13.40 9.50 -0.22
C GLU A 86 -12.68 9.06 -1.49
N ILE A 87 -13.00 9.70 -2.61
CA ILE A 87 -12.34 9.41 -3.89
C ILE A 87 -10.86 9.78 -3.81
N ALA A 88 -10.48 10.89 -3.16
CA ALA A 88 -9.09 11.28 -2.99
C ALA A 88 -8.30 10.19 -2.26
N GLN A 89 -8.84 9.67 -1.16
CA GLN A 89 -8.19 8.61 -0.38
C GLN A 89 -8.10 7.25 -1.09
N LEU A 90 -9.04 6.97 -2.00
CA LEU A 90 -9.04 5.76 -2.83
C LEU A 90 -8.07 5.88 -4.00
N LEU A 91 -7.95 7.10 -4.54
CA LEU A 91 -7.21 7.36 -5.75
C LEU A 91 -5.78 7.82 -5.50
N SER A 92 -5.39 8.28 -4.31
CA SER A 92 -4.01 8.70 -3.94
C SER A 92 -2.98 7.73 -4.52
N PRO A 93 -2.40 8.06 -5.69
CA PRO A 93 -1.49 7.17 -6.40
C PRO A 93 -0.04 7.42 -6.01
N GLU A 94 0.27 8.51 -5.29
CA GLU A 94 1.64 8.78 -4.88
C GLU A 94 2.19 7.73 -3.91
N LEU A 95 1.33 6.90 -3.30
CA LEU A 95 1.75 5.79 -2.44
C LEU A 95 1.76 4.44 -3.17
N LYS A 96 0.92 4.26 -4.20
CA LYS A 96 0.76 2.94 -4.86
C LYS A 96 1.95 2.56 -5.74
N ASP A 97 2.53 3.56 -6.42
CA ASP A 97 3.68 3.37 -7.32
C ASP A 97 5.01 3.88 -6.72
N ARG A 98 4.96 4.43 -5.50
CA ARG A 98 6.16 4.86 -4.78
C ARG A 98 6.76 3.69 -4.02
N HIS A 99 8.06 3.58 -4.20
CA HIS A 99 8.94 2.70 -3.45
C HIS A 99 9.67 3.54 -2.41
N PHE A 100 9.67 3.07 -1.17
CA PHE A 100 10.29 3.71 -0.02
C PHE A 100 11.60 3.02 0.28
N GLU A 101 12.70 3.78 0.31
CA GLU A 101 14.01 3.22 0.63
C GLU A 101 14.09 2.83 2.11
N ARG A 102 15.01 1.93 2.44
CA ARG A 102 15.16 1.41 3.82
C ARG A 102 15.38 2.55 4.83
N GLU A 103 16.28 3.48 4.52
CA GLU A 103 16.62 4.61 5.37
C GLU A 103 15.44 5.56 5.55
N GLU A 104 14.63 5.73 4.51
CA GLU A 104 13.42 6.55 4.55
C GLU A 104 12.39 5.96 5.51
N VAL A 105 12.12 4.65 5.41
CA VAL A 105 11.17 3.96 6.30
C VAL A 105 11.61 4.06 7.76
N LEU A 106 12.90 3.84 8.05
CA LEU A 106 13.44 3.98 9.40
C LEU A 106 13.41 5.43 9.89
N GLY A 107 13.64 6.40 8.99
CA GLY A 107 13.61 7.83 9.29
C GLY A 107 12.23 8.34 9.74
N LEU A 108 11.15 7.64 9.41
CA LEU A 108 9.79 7.99 9.86
C LEU A 108 9.56 7.71 11.36
N GLY A 109 10.45 6.96 12.02
CA GLY A 109 10.45 6.81 13.48
C GLY A 109 9.30 6.01 14.10
N TRP A 110 8.45 5.36 13.28
CA TRP A 110 7.33 4.53 13.78
C TRP A 110 7.60 3.03 13.72
N LEU A 111 8.69 2.60 13.07
CA LEU A 111 9.04 1.20 12.85
C LEU A 111 10.34 0.85 13.57
N SER A 112 10.38 -0.27 14.28
CA SER A 112 11.60 -0.78 14.90
C SER A 112 12.54 -1.40 13.85
N LYS A 113 13.85 -1.31 14.10
CA LYS A 113 14.86 -1.88 13.20
C LYS A 113 14.76 -3.40 13.13
N GLU A 114 14.43 -4.03 14.25
CA GLU A 114 14.27 -5.48 14.38
C GLU A 114 13.12 -6.00 13.52
N VAL A 115 11.98 -5.30 13.49
CA VAL A 115 10.83 -5.67 12.65
C VAL A 115 11.19 -5.60 11.17
N LEU A 116 11.90 -4.55 10.76
CA LEU A 116 12.33 -4.38 9.38
C LEU A 116 13.26 -5.53 8.96
N GLU A 117 14.30 -5.82 9.76
CA GLU A 117 15.26 -6.90 9.48
C GLU A 117 14.60 -8.28 9.43
N TYR A 118 13.63 -8.52 10.32
CA TYR A 118 12.86 -9.76 10.31
C TYR A 118 12.03 -9.92 9.03
N TYR A 119 11.32 -8.87 8.62
CA TYR A 119 10.53 -8.89 7.38
C TYR A 119 11.41 -9.07 6.13
N GLU A 120 12.55 -8.40 6.07
CA GLU A 120 13.53 -8.53 4.98
C GLU A 120 14.09 -9.96 4.87
N THR A 121 14.32 -10.63 6.00
CA THR A 121 14.76 -12.04 6.02
C THR A 121 13.73 -12.96 5.39
N ILE A 122 12.44 -12.71 5.64
CA ILE A 122 11.34 -13.52 5.11
C ILE A 122 11.17 -13.31 3.61
N ARG A 123 11.18 -12.05 3.14
CA ARG A 123 11.04 -11.73 1.71
C ARG A 123 12.35 -11.93 0.91
N ARG A 124 13.49 -12.10 1.58
CA ARG A 124 14.84 -12.26 1.02
C ARG A 124 15.32 -11.07 0.18
N GLU A 125 14.93 -9.86 0.58
CA GLU A 125 15.27 -8.62 -0.11
C GLU A 125 15.34 -7.46 0.90
N SER A 126 16.28 -6.52 0.72
CA SER A 126 16.48 -5.36 1.61
C SER A 126 16.17 -4.06 0.87
N GLY A 127 15.03 -3.44 1.19
CA GLY A 127 14.40 -2.38 0.39
C GLY A 127 14.21 -2.71 -1.10
N PRO A 128 13.64 -1.77 -1.88
CA PRO A 128 12.73 -0.75 -1.39
C PRO A 128 11.35 -1.38 -1.06
N PHE A 129 10.52 -0.64 -0.31
CA PHE A 129 9.22 -1.11 0.17
C PHE A 129 8.08 -0.41 -0.57
N SER A 130 7.09 -1.15 -1.02
CA SER A 130 5.83 -0.58 -1.52
C SER A 130 4.92 -0.15 -0.37
N PHE A 131 3.92 0.70 -0.65
CA PHE A 131 2.90 1.03 0.36
C PHE A 131 2.22 -0.20 0.96
N ARG A 132 2.01 -1.26 0.16
CA ARG A 132 1.50 -2.54 0.66
C ARG A 132 2.37 -3.11 1.77
N GLU A 133 3.67 -3.11 1.57
CA GLU A 133 4.64 -3.64 2.55
C GLU A 133 4.75 -2.74 3.77
N LEU A 134 4.57 -1.42 3.63
CA LEU A 134 4.50 -0.52 4.79
C LEU A 134 3.32 -0.85 5.70
N ILE A 135 2.16 -1.22 5.13
CA ILE A 135 1.02 -1.70 5.92
C ILE A 135 1.38 -2.99 6.66
N PHE A 136 2.07 -3.92 6.00
CA PHE A 136 2.47 -5.18 6.62
C PHE A 136 3.45 -4.96 7.77
N LEU A 137 4.45 -4.10 7.57
CA LEU A 137 5.39 -3.69 8.60
C LEU A 137 4.68 -3.02 9.79
N ALA A 138 3.69 -2.16 9.54
CA ALA A 138 2.89 -1.54 10.59
C ALA A 138 2.04 -2.53 11.39
N VAL A 139 1.47 -3.55 10.72
CA VAL A 139 0.78 -4.64 11.41
C VAL A 139 1.76 -5.42 12.29
N ILE A 140 2.93 -5.78 11.78
CA ILE A 140 3.95 -6.51 12.55
C ILE A 140 4.41 -5.69 13.76
N GLU A 141 4.69 -4.39 13.58
CA GLU A 141 5.07 -3.49 14.67
C GLU A 141 3.99 -3.40 15.74
N THR A 142 2.72 -3.29 15.34
CA THR A 142 1.59 -3.26 16.27
C THR A 142 1.47 -4.57 17.04
N LEU A 143 1.73 -5.70 16.38
CA LEU A 143 1.67 -7.02 16.98
C LEU A 143 2.86 -7.32 17.91
N ARG A 144 3.92 -6.50 17.90
CA ARG A 144 5.10 -6.68 18.77
C ARG A 144 4.76 -6.58 20.25
N THR A 145 3.71 -5.85 20.63
CA THR A 145 3.23 -5.77 22.01
C THR A 145 2.38 -6.98 22.41
N SER A 146 2.11 -7.90 21.48
CA SER A 146 1.35 -9.13 21.72
C SER A 146 2.29 -10.28 22.05
N GLU A 147 1.83 -11.25 22.85
CA GLU A 147 2.59 -12.45 23.22
C GLU A 147 2.57 -13.51 22.10
N LEU A 148 2.99 -13.11 20.89
CA LEU A 148 3.06 -14.00 19.72
C LEU A 148 4.36 -14.81 19.69
N GLU A 149 4.24 -16.08 19.30
CA GLU A 149 5.39 -16.91 18.97
C GLU A 149 5.90 -16.58 17.54
N PRO A 150 7.19 -16.79 17.23
CA PRO A 150 7.75 -16.50 15.91
C PRO A 150 6.99 -17.18 14.75
N GLU A 151 6.52 -18.41 14.98
CA GLU A 151 5.71 -19.18 14.02
C GLU A 151 4.37 -18.51 13.74
N GLU A 152 3.77 -17.87 14.75
CA GLU A 152 2.50 -17.15 14.62
C GLU A 152 2.69 -15.84 13.85
N LEU A 153 3.82 -15.16 14.08
CA LEU A 153 4.15 -13.98 13.30
C LEU A 153 4.38 -14.33 11.82
N ASN A 154 5.01 -15.46 11.53
CA ASN A 154 5.11 -15.98 10.17
C ASN A 154 3.73 -16.22 9.54
N LEU A 155 2.76 -16.76 10.29
CA LEU A 155 1.39 -16.94 9.79
C LEU A 155 0.73 -15.59 9.44
N VAL A 156 0.95 -14.55 10.24
CA VAL A 156 0.47 -13.19 9.94
C VAL A 156 1.05 -12.71 8.62
N ILE A 157 2.37 -12.80 8.45
CA ILE A 157 3.06 -12.33 7.24
C ILE A 157 2.57 -13.08 6.00
N LEU A 158 2.49 -14.41 6.08
CA LEU A 158 1.99 -15.23 4.97
C LEU A 158 0.54 -14.93 4.61
N THR A 159 -0.32 -14.69 5.61
CA THR A 159 -1.72 -14.32 5.39
C THR A 159 -1.82 -12.97 4.67
N LEU A 160 -1.04 -11.97 5.10
CA LEU A 160 -0.98 -10.65 4.48
C LEU A 160 -0.44 -10.71 3.04
N LEU A 161 0.65 -11.46 2.80
CA LEU A 161 1.23 -11.65 1.47
C LEU A 161 0.28 -12.36 0.49
N SER A 162 -0.53 -13.29 0.99
CA SER A 162 -1.51 -14.04 0.19
C SER A 162 -2.82 -13.27 -0.03
N SER A 163 -3.05 -12.18 0.71
CA SER A 163 -4.30 -11.41 0.63
C SER A 163 -4.37 -10.51 -0.61
N ASP A 164 -5.59 -10.28 -1.09
CA ASP A 164 -5.88 -9.27 -2.10
C ASP A 164 -5.89 -7.88 -1.46
N PHE A 165 -4.77 -7.18 -1.64
CA PHE A 165 -4.58 -5.87 -1.04
C PHE A 165 -5.58 -4.82 -1.56
N ALA A 166 -6.13 -4.98 -2.77
CA ALA A 166 -7.15 -4.06 -3.27
C ALA A 166 -8.44 -4.17 -2.43
N LYS A 167 -8.80 -5.38 -1.99
CA LYS A 167 -9.93 -5.58 -1.07
C LYS A 167 -9.64 -5.06 0.33
N LEU A 168 -8.40 -5.19 0.81
CA LEU A 168 -8.00 -4.67 2.11
C LEU A 168 -8.11 -3.14 2.20
N GLN A 169 -7.84 -2.43 1.10
CA GLN A 169 -7.94 -0.97 1.05
C GLN A 169 -9.38 -0.45 0.91
N ALA A 170 -10.34 -1.30 0.55
CA ALA A 170 -11.70 -0.87 0.32
C ALA A 170 -12.40 -0.55 1.65
N LYS A 171 -12.76 0.72 1.85
CA LYS A 171 -13.46 1.21 3.06
C LYS A 171 -14.79 0.50 3.35
N GLU A 172 -15.37 -0.15 2.34
CA GLU A 172 -16.60 -0.94 2.48
C GLU A 172 -16.42 -2.16 3.39
N PHE A 173 -15.18 -2.59 3.63
CA PHE A 173 -14.87 -3.72 4.49
C PHE A 173 -14.02 -3.27 5.69
N ALA A 174 -14.51 -3.53 6.89
CA ALA A 174 -13.78 -3.33 8.14
C ALA A 174 -12.92 -4.55 8.43
N TRP A 175 -11.79 -4.68 7.73
CA TRP A 175 -10.93 -5.85 7.85
C TRP A 175 -10.24 -5.91 9.21
N THR A 176 -10.40 -7.06 9.86
CA THR A 176 -9.72 -7.43 11.07
C THR A 176 -8.81 -8.62 10.78
N LEU A 177 -7.55 -8.49 11.20
CA LEU A 177 -6.61 -9.59 11.29
C LEU A 177 -6.59 -10.11 12.72
N ALA A 178 -6.69 -11.42 12.90
CA ALA A 178 -6.66 -12.04 14.20
C ALA A 178 -5.74 -13.26 14.20
N VAL A 179 -4.96 -13.41 15.27
CA VAL A 179 -4.17 -14.61 15.54
C VAL A 179 -4.83 -15.36 16.69
N ALA A 180 -5.06 -16.65 16.48
CA ALA A 180 -5.77 -17.49 17.43
C ALA A 180 -5.03 -18.81 17.68
N ARG A 181 -5.15 -19.32 18.90
CA ARG A 181 -4.66 -20.63 19.34
C ARG A 181 -5.86 -21.51 19.67
N LYS A 182 -5.92 -22.69 19.06
CA LYS A 182 -6.88 -23.73 19.41
C LYS A 182 -6.21 -24.78 20.27
N GLU A 183 -6.67 -24.95 21.50
CA GLU A 183 -6.19 -26.03 22.36
C GLU A 183 -6.56 -27.39 21.75
N LEU A 184 -5.58 -28.29 21.65
CA LEU A 184 -5.79 -29.65 21.17
C LEU A 184 -5.94 -30.62 22.35
N PRO A 185 -6.80 -31.63 22.22
CA PRO A 185 -6.87 -32.69 23.22
C PRO A 185 -5.58 -33.53 23.20
N GLY A 186 -4.98 -33.72 24.38
CA GLY A 186 -3.79 -34.56 24.58
C GLY A 186 -2.75 -33.87 25.47
N SER A 187 -2.24 -34.56 26.48
CA SER A 187 -1.11 -34.09 27.29
C SER A 187 0.17 -34.71 26.78
N PHE A 188 1.15 -33.91 26.37
CA PHE A 188 2.52 -34.40 26.29
C PHE A 188 3.05 -34.52 27.72
N ALA A 189 3.26 -35.73 28.21
CA ALA A 189 3.70 -36.02 29.58
C ALA A 189 5.07 -35.40 29.95
N LEU A 190 5.74 -34.74 29.00
CA LEU A 190 7.08 -34.16 29.15
C LEU A 190 7.08 -32.63 29.17
N THR A 191 5.99 -31.96 28.78
CA THR A 191 5.88 -30.50 28.82
C THR A 191 4.55 -30.12 29.45
N GLU A 192 4.56 -29.32 30.53
CA GLU A 192 3.33 -28.80 31.18
C GLU A 192 2.48 -27.89 30.26
N ARG A 193 2.93 -27.65 29.02
CA ARG A 193 2.18 -26.93 27.99
C ARG A 193 1.25 -27.89 27.24
N LYS A 194 -0.05 -27.56 27.25
CA LYS A 194 -1.01 -28.19 26.34
C LYS A 194 -0.64 -27.90 24.89
N PRO A 195 -0.68 -28.90 23.99
CA PRO A 195 -0.49 -28.66 22.57
C PRO A 195 -1.60 -27.76 22.04
N HIS A 196 -1.24 -26.86 21.14
CA HIS A 196 -2.19 -25.97 20.48
C HIS A 196 -1.86 -25.87 18.99
N LEU A 197 -2.88 -25.56 18.21
CA LEU A 197 -2.75 -25.17 16.80
C LEU A 197 -2.93 -23.67 16.70
N SER A 198 -1.95 -22.97 16.14
CA SER A 198 -2.08 -21.54 15.84
C SER A 198 -2.53 -21.31 14.41
N PHE A 199 -3.37 -20.31 14.21
CA PHE A 199 -3.81 -19.87 12.89
C PHE A 199 -4.03 -18.36 12.86
N CYS A 200 -3.90 -17.78 11.66
CA CYS A 200 -4.21 -16.39 11.40
C CYS A 200 -5.46 -16.32 10.51
N ALA A 201 -6.38 -15.43 10.86
CA ALA A 201 -7.62 -15.22 10.12
C ALA A 201 -7.77 -13.75 9.75
N LEU A 202 -8.29 -13.52 8.55
CA LEU A 202 -8.62 -12.21 8.02
C LEU A 202 -10.12 -12.18 7.70
N PHE A 203 -10.87 -11.29 8.32
CA PHE A 203 -12.33 -11.23 8.19
C PHE A 203 -12.85 -9.79 8.27
N SER A 204 -14.02 -9.53 7.68
CA SER A 204 -14.64 -8.18 7.61
C SER A 204 -15.95 -8.05 8.37
N GLN A 205 -16.47 -9.15 8.93
CA GLN A 205 -17.71 -9.21 9.69
C GLN A 205 -17.45 -9.92 11.03
N GLU A 206 -18.46 -9.98 11.89
CA GLU A 206 -18.35 -10.72 13.14
C GLU A 206 -17.96 -12.19 12.88
N CYS A 207 -16.97 -12.65 13.63
CA CYS A 207 -16.45 -14.01 13.53
C CYS A 207 -16.58 -14.67 14.91
N LEU A 208 -17.36 -15.76 14.96
CA LEU A 208 -17.49 -16.59 16.15
C LEU A 208 -16.48 -17.73 16.05
N PHE A 209 -15.63 -17.83 17.07
CA PHE A 209 -14.70 -18.95 17.20
C PHE A 209 -15.30 -20.03 18.09
N ASP A 210 -14.91 -21.28 17.86
CA ASP A 210 -15.33 -22.37 18.73
C ASP A 210 -14.76 -22.18 20.16
N PRO A 211 -15.40 -22.76 21.20
CA PRO A 211 -15.02 -22.50 22.60
C PRO A 211 -13.58 -22.85 22.98
N GLN A 212 -12.88 -23.69 22.20
CA GLN A 212 -11.49 -24.09 22.47
C GLN A 212 -10.46 -23.17 21.78
N THR A 213 -10.94 -22.22 20.99
CA THR A 213 -10.12 -21.25 20.29
C THR A 213 -10.03 -19.96 21.09
N ARG A 214 -8.81 -19.56 21.43
CA ARG A 214 -8.49 -18.31 22.10
C ARG A 214 -7.82 -17.34 21.13
N LEU A 215 -8.31 -16.11 21.09
CA LEU A 215 -7.63 -15.01 20.42
C LEU A 215 -6.41 -14.57 21.23
N VAL A 216 -5.27 -14.50 20.54
CA VAL A 216 -3.98 -14.06 21.11
C VAL A 216 -3.67 -12.62 20.71
N ALA A 217 -4.00 -12.27 19.47
CA ALA A 217 -3.84 -10.91 18.98
C ALA A 217 -4.94 -10.55 17.99
N LYS A 218 -5.25 -9.25 17.90
CA LYS A 218 -6.25 -8.70 16.99
C LYS A 218 -5.82 -7.31 16.54
N VAL A 219 -5.90 -7.06 15.23
CA VAL A 219 -5.56 -5.77 14.61
C VAL A 219 -6.65 -5.37 13.64
N GLU A 220 -7.15 -4.15 13.78
CA GLU A 220 -8.06 -3.53 12.81
C GLU A 220 -7.24 -2.91 11.69
N LEU A 221 -7.24 -3.53 10.50
CA LEU A 221 -6.38 -3.12 9.40
C LEU A 221 -6.75 -1.73 8.86
N ASN A 222 -8.03 -1.36 8.92
CA ASN A 222 -8.49 -0.04 8.49
C ASN A 222 -7.83 1.09 9.29
N LYS A 223 -7.69 0.92 10.61
CA LYS A 223 -6.97 1.88 11.47
C LYS A 223 -5.50 1.97 11.11
N ILE A 224 -4.84 0.81 10.91
CA ILE A 224 -3.43 0.77 10.48
C ILE A 224 -3.24 1.46 9.12
N LEU A 225 -4.15 1.24 8.16
CA LEU A 225 -4.14 1.88 6.85
C LEU A 225 -4.22 3.41 6.98
N GLU A 226 -5.11 3.92 7.82
CA GLU A 226 -5.24 5.36 8.06
C GLU A 226 -4.00 5.93 8.76
N ASP A 227 -3.50 5.27 9.81
CA ASP A 227 -2.31 5.70 10.55
C ASP A 227 -1.06 5.76 9.65
N VAL A 228 -0.84 4.76 8.80
CA VAL A 228 0.29 4.76 7.86
C VAL A 228 0.12 5.85 6.81
N LYS A 229 -1.11 6.08 6.29
CA LYS A 229 -1.35 7.21 5.37
C LYS A 229 -1.04 8.55 6.03
N LEU A 230 -1.44 8.75 7.29
CA LEU A 230 -1.14 9.98 8.04
C LEU A 230 0.37 10.17 8.23
N LYS A 231 1.09 9.10 8.59
CA LYS A 231 2.55 9.12 8.75
C LYS A 231 3.29 9.45 7.45
N LEU A 232 2.77 8.99 6.31
CA LEU A 232 3.36 9.23 4.98
C LEU A 232 2.95 10.57 4.36
N GLY A 233 1.77 11.10 4.69
CA GLY A 233 1.28 12.40 4.26
C GLY A 233 1.81 13.59 5.08
N ALA A 234 2.56 13.32 6.15
CA ALA A 234 3.32 14.32 6.89
C ALA A 234 4.69 14.66 6.26
N LEU A 235 4.99 14.08 5.10
CA LEU A 235 6.13 14.39 4.22
C LEU A 235 5.75 15.45 3.18
#